data_AF-A0A932U1U3-F1
#
_entry.id   AF-A0A932U1U3-F1
#
_cell.length_a   1.000
_cell.length_b   1.000
_cell.length_c   1.000
_cell.angle_alpha   90.00
_cell.angle_beta   90.00
_cell.angle_gamma   90.00
#
_symmetry.space_group_name_H-M   'P 1'
#
loop_
_entity.id
_entity.type
_entity.pdbx_description
1 polymer ?
#
loop_
_entity_poly.entity_id
_entity_poly.type
_entity_poly.pdbx_seq_one_letter_code
_entity_poly.pdbx_strand_id
1 'polypeptide(L)' 'MDWAEYIHSDPNILVGKPVVKGTRLSVEFLLRLFAAGWTESQVLENYPGLSRQSLRAVFAFAAETAREDEFFVLSRAA' A
#
# COMPACT_ATOMS: atom_id res chain seq x y z
N MET A 1 -10.05 0.64 -9.83
CA MET A 1 -8.85 0.37 -10.66
C MET A 1 -8.45 -1.07 -10.41
N ASP A 2 -7.85 -1.75 -11.37
CA ASP A 2 -7.27 -3.07 -11.11
C ASP A 2 -5.91 -2.89 -10.43
N TRP A 3 -5.84 -3.11 -9.11
CA TRP A 3 -4.60 -2.96 -8.36
C TRP A 3 -3.62 -4.12 -8.62
N ALA A 4 -4.11 -5.28 -9.06
CA ALA A 4 -3.30 -6.47 -9.29
C ALA A 4 -2.36 -6.30 -10.49
N GLU A 5 -2.60 -5.32 -11.35
CA GLU A 5 -1.66 -4.89 -12.38
C GLU A 5 -0.37 -4.29 -11.81
N TYR A 6 -0.41 -3.73 -10.60
CA TYR A 6 0.70 -2.97 -9.98
C TYR A 6 1.26 -3.60 -8.71
N ILE A 7 0.50 -4.45 -8.02
CA ILE A 7 0.91 -5.10 -6.78
C ILE A 7 0.96 -6.61 -7.01
N HIS A 8 1.95 -7.25 -6.41
CA HIS A 8 2.06 -8.71 -6.40
C HIS A 8 2.51 -9.21 -5.02
N SER A 9 2.32 -10.49 -4.79
CA SER A 9 2.88 -11.22 -3.66
C SER A 9 3.63 -12.43 -4.20
N ASP A 10 4.87 -12.60 -3.76
CA ASP A 10 5.71 -13.76 -4.06
C ASP A 10 6.37 -14.21 -2.75
N PRO A 11 6.21 -15.47 -2.31
CA PRO A 11 6.85 -15.99 -1.10
C PRO A 11 8.37 -15.77 -1.04
N ASN A 12 9.03 -15.69 -2.19
CA ASN A 12 10.47 -15.44 -2.31
C ASN A 12 10.84 -13.95 -2.18
N ILE A 13 9.86 -13.04 -2.20
CA ILE A 13 10.05 -11.59 -2.10
C ILE A 13 9.40 -11.10 -0.80
N LEU A 14 10.21 -10.57 0.13
CA LEU A 14 9.73 -10.06 1.42
C LEU A 14 8.78 -11.04 2.16
N VAL A 15 9.05 -12.34 2.05
CA VAL A 15 8.28 -13.41 2.72
C VAL A 15 6.78 -13.37 2.32
N GLY A 16 6.48 -13.04 1.07
CA GLY A 16 5.11 -12.99 0.55
C GLY A 16 4.34 -11.72 0.89
N LYS A 17 4.97 -10.69 1.47
CA LYS A 17 4.30 -9.41 1.68
C LYS A 17 3.87 -8.79 0.34
N PRO A 18 2.65 -8.21 0.23
CA PRO A 18 2.24 -7.46 -0.94
C PRO A 18 3.21 -6.30 -1.24
N VAL A 19 3.74 -6.27 -2.45
CA VAL A 19 4.77 -5.34 -2.90
C VAL A 19 4.40 -4.69 -4.24
N VAL A 20 4.82 -3.45 -4.42
CA VAL A 20 4.70 -2.78 -5.72
C VAL A 20 5.64 -3.44 -6.72
N LYS A 21 5.11 -3.87 -7.87
CA LYS A 21 5.86 -4.52 -8.95
C LYS A 21 7.05 -3.66 -9.40
N GLY A 22 8.17 -4.33 -9.67
CA GLY A 22 9.42 -3.65 -10.04
C GLY A 22 10.14 -2.98 -8.87
N THR A 23 9.65 -3.12 -7.63
CA THR A 23 10.28 -2.57 -6.43
C THR A 23 10.38 -3.63 -5.33
N ARG A 24 11.08 -3.30 -4.25
CA ARG A 24 11.05 -4.05 -2.98
C ARG A 24 10.31 -3.28 -1.88
N LEU A 25 9.33 -2.45 -2.26
CA LEU A 25 8.55 -1.62 -1.34
C LEU A 25 7.21 -2.30 -1.07
N SER A 26 6.95 -2.66 0.18
CA SER A 26 5.68 -3.26 0.57
C SER A 26 4.56 -2.23 0.67
N VAL A 27 3.32 -2.66 0.45
CA VAL A 27 2.12 -1.83 0.66
C VAL A 27 2.10 -1.29 2.09
N GLU A 28 2.35 -2.15 3.08
CA GLU A 28 2.44 -1.78 4.50
C GLU A 28 3.45 -0.64 4.75
N PHE A 29 4.64 -0.72 4.15
CA PHE A 29 5.67 0.30 4.31
C PHE A 29 5.20 1.66 3.77
N LEU A 30 4.62 1.67 2.57
CA LEU A 30 4.12 2.90 1.95
C LEU A 30 2.98 3.52 2.77
N LEU A 31 2.04 2.70 3.25
CA LEU A 31 0.96 3.18 4.13
C LEU A 31 1.49 3.76 5.45
N ARG A 32 2.58 3.20 6.02
CA ARG A 32 3.23 3.77 7.21
C ARG A 32 3.86 5.14 6.94
N LEU A 33 4.42 5.38 5.76
CA LEU A 33 4.91 6.72 5.39
C LEU A 33 3.75 7.73 5.34
N PHE A 34 2.64 7.37 4.69
CA PHE A 34 1.45 8.23 4.65
C PHE A 34 0.86 8.47 6.05
N ALA A 35 0.82 7.45 6.90
CA ALA A 35 0.40 7.59 8.30
C ALA A 35 1.33 8.50 9.11
N ALA A 36 2.62 8.56 8.76
CA ALA A 36 3.59 9.50 9.33
C ALA A 36 3.50 10.92 8.73
N GLY A 37 2.52 11.19 7.87
CA GLY A 37 2.26 12.51 7.29
C GLY A 37 3.03 12.81 6.00
N TRP A 38 3.63 11.80 5.36
CA TRP A 38 4.29 12.01 4.07
C TRP A 38 3.28 12.30 2.97
N THR A 39 3.63 13.23 2.08
CA THR A 39 2.87 13.53 0.87
C THR A 39 3.22 12.58 -0.27
N GLU A 40 2.32 12.43 -1.26
CA GLU A 40 2.62 11.66 -2.47
C GLU A 40 3.89 12.15 -3.18
N SER A 41 4.10 13.48 -3.24
CA SER A 41 5.28 14.07 -3.86
C SER A 41 6.57 13.62 -3.17
N GLN A 42 6.62 13.69 -1.84
CA GLN A 42 7.79 13.21 -1.08
C GLN A 42 8.06 11.72 -1.32
N VAL A 43 7.01 10.90 -1.38
CA VAL A 43 7.17 9.46 -1.67
C VAL A 43 7.73 9.25 -3.08
N LEU A 44 7.20 9.93 -4.09
CA LEU A 44 7.68 9.80 -5.48
C LEU A 44 9.11 10.33 -5.67
N GLU A 45 9.47 11.40 -4.96
CA GLU A 45 10.83 11.97 -4.96
C GLU A 45 11.86 11.03 -4.32
N ASN A 46 11.49 10.37 -3.21
CA ASN A 46 12.40 9.46 -2.50
C ASN A 46 12.43 8.05 -3.10
N TYR A 47 11.41 7.65 -3.86
CA TYR A 47 11.30 6.33 -4.48
C TYR A 47 10.98 6.44 -5.99
N PRO A 48 11.97 6.75 -6.85
CA PRO A 48 11.76 7.00 -8.28
C PRO A 48 11.21 5.80 -9.07
N GLY A 49 11.27 4.58 -8.51
CA GLY A 49 10.64 3.39 -9.10
C GLY A 49 9.13 3.33 -8.94
N LEU A 50 8.53 4.30 -8.23
CA LEU A 50 7.08 4.42 -8.08
C LEU A 50 6.50 5.38 -9.11
N SER A 51 5.25 5.10 -9.50
CA SER A 51 4.44 6.00 -10.29
C SER A 51 3.21 6.43 -9.49
N ARG A 52 2.55 7.51 -9.91
CA ARG A 52 1.25 7.89 -9.32
C ARG A 52 0.22 6.77 -9.43
N GLN A 53 0.27 5.98 -10.49
CA GLN A 53 -0.64 4.83 -10.68
C GLN A 53 -0.34 3.72 -9.68
N SER A 54 0.94 3.42 -9.43
CA SER A 54 1.30 2.42 -8.42
C SER A 54 0.95 2.87 -7.01
N LEU A 55 1.06 4.16 -6.69
CA LEU A 55 0.56 4.70 -5.41
C LEU A 55 -0.96 4.59 -5.28
N ARG A 56 -1.72 4.88 -6.34
CA ARG A 56 -3.18 4.66 -6.34
C ARG A 56 -3.52 3.18 -6.13
N ALA A 57 -2.75 2.27 -6.73
CA ALA A 57 -2.92 0.84 -6.53
C ALA A 57 -2.71 0.41 -5.08
N VAL A 58 -1.73 1.01 -4.38
CA VAL A 58 -1.48 0.75 -2.95
C VAL A 58 -2.72 1.04 -2.12
N PHE A 59 -3.35 2.20 -2.33
CA PHE A 59 -4.59 2.55 -1.61
C PHE A 59 -5.78 1.69 -2.03
N ALA A 60 -5.90 1.35 -3.31
CA ALA A 60 -6.96 0.48 -3.81
C ALA A 60 -6.87 -0.93 -3.20
N PHE A 61 -5.68 -1.52 -3.18
CA PHE A 61 -5.42 -2.80 -2.52
C PHE A 61 -5.79 -2.73 -1.03
N ALA A 62 -5.32 -1.70 -0.30
CA ALA A 62 -5.63 -1.56 1.12
C ALA A 62 -7.13 -1.44 1.40
N ALA A 63 -7.86 -0.69 0.56
CA ALA A 63 -9.30 -0.53 0.68
C ALA A 63 -10.06 -1.85 0.42
N GLU A 64 -9.58 -2.67 -0.51
CA GLU A 64 -10.17 -3.98 -0.81
C GLU A 64 -9.91 -4.98 0.32
N THR A 65 -8.66 -5.09 0.79
CA THR A 65 -8.32 -5.95 1.94
C THR A 65 -9.10 -5.56 3.19
N ALA A 66 -9.21 -4.25 3.49
CA ALA A 66 -9.97 -3.77 4.64
C ALA A 66 -11.49 -4.00 4.51
N ARG A 67 -12.01 -4.21 3.30
CA ARG A 67 -13.42 -4.53 3.06
C ARG A 67 -13.70 -6.01 3.23
N GLU A 68 -12.80 -6.87 2.77
CA GLU A 68 -12.93 -8.33 2.96
C GLU A 68 -12.86 -8.70 4.44
N ASP A 69 -12.08 -7.94 5.21
CA ASP A 69 -12.00 -7.99 6.66
C ASP A 69 -13.12 -7.15 7.31
N GLU A 70 -14.38 -7.59 7.26
CA GLU A 70 -15.49 -6.88 7.95
C GLU A 70 -15.25 -6.78 9.47
N PHE A 71 -14.88 -5.59 9.97
CA PHE A 71 -14.79 -5.31 11.40
C PHE A 71 -15.52 -4.02 11.81
N PHE A 72 -16.51 -4.15 12.69
CA PHE A 72 -17.12 -3.07 13.49
C PHE A 72 -17.35 -3.64 14.91
N VAL A 73 -17.03 -2.99 16.03
CA VAL A 73 -17.55 -1.71 16.53
C VAL A 73 -16.42 -0.82 17.03
N LEU A 74 -16.44 0.44 16.59
CA LEU A 74 -15.62 1.49 17.17
C LEU A 74 -16.42 2.26 18.21
N SER A 75 -16.08 2.11 19.49
CA SER A 75 -16.30 3.18 20.48
C SER A 75 -14.97 3.88 20.71
N ARG A 76 -14.88 5.14 20.31
CA ARG A 76 -13.80 5.99 20.80
C ARG A 76 -14.12 6.27 22.27
N ALA A 77 -13.36 5.67 23.19
CA ALA A 77 -13.32 6.17 24.55
C ALA A 77 -12.87 7.65 24.47
N ALA A 78 -13.65 8.52 25.10
CA ALA A 78 -13.45 9.97 25.13
C ALA A 78 -12.09 10.34 25.74
#